data_AF-A0A7S4K495-F1
#
_entry.id   AF-A0A7S4K495-F1
#
_cell.length_a   1.000
_cell.length_b   1.000
_cell.length_c   1.000
_cell.angle_alpha   90.00
_cell.angle_beta   90.00
_cell.angle_gamma   90.00
#
_symmetry.space_group_name_H-M   'P 1'
#
loop_
_entity.id
_entity.type
_entity.pdbx_description
1 polymer ?
#
loop_
_entity_poly.entity_id
_entity_poly.type
_entity_poly.pdbx_seq_one_letter_code
_entity_poly.pdbx_strand_id
1 'polypeptide(L)'
;ASPSTSPSTLPSASPSPPPTEACAVEVMINCTTESATFFQSGDCNDIIPIVTRCDQRADTMEFKYNGGDCSQSYTIQENDKFACFDYEWNATDGMTGSGPPATGLAYLKLVAEKDESVVYFDGEVEVGEAFNGTDSVKFEADSVLYVYYDEGQTVLMQKVNFHTSCSQNLFLKDRYGSAQVTGFNTAGEANWISCFVDATLDVVISNEGSSPYTIVEFTSSFTSEEDGTVTDDCLDNLPGGGGAGNAVVPPGNEKSVSKPIVLDMTVRQDYSATAYMKAVATNGDKICEDSDEHTWEAGNPGNIIQSTPPPTLSPSTSAPIP
;
A
#
# COMPACT_ATOMS: atom_id res chain seq x y z
N ALA A 1 27.05 -11.42 33.09
CA ALA A 1 27.85 -11.90 31.94
C ALA A 1 26.89 -11.94 30.75
N SER A 2 27.01 -10.97 29.85
CA SER A 2 26.13 -10.83 28.68
C SER A 2 26.68 -11.62 27.50
N PRO A 3 25.84 -12.31 26.70
CA PRO A 3 26.32 -12.96 25.48
C PRO A 3 26.52 -11.92 24.38
N SER A 4 27.68 -12.00 23.72
CA SER A 4 28.01 -11.24 22.52
C SER A 4 27.47 -11.99 21.31
N THR A 5 26.61 -11.36 20.53
CA THR A 5 26.16 -11.85 19.22
C THR A 5 27.13 -11.36 18.15
N SER A 6 28.05 -12.24 17.74
CA SER A 6 28.86 -12.06 16.52
C SER A 6 27.95 -12.02 15.29
N PRO A 7 28.27 -11.20 14.26
CA PRO A 7 27.55 -11.22 13.00
C PRO A 7 27.84 -12.54 12.27
N SER A 8 26.78 -13.25 11.87
CA SER A 8 26.89 -14.40 10.98
C SER A 8 27.11 -13.88 9.56
N THR A 9 28.35 -13.93 9.08
CA THR A 9 28.66 -13.68 7.67
C THR A 9 28.12 -14.84 6.83
N LEU A 10 26.98 -14.62 6.15
CA LEU A 10 26.51 -15.51 5.10
C LEU A 10 27.63 -15.66 4.05
N PRO A 11 27.93 -16.88 3.58
CA PRO A 11 28.91 -17.10 2.53
C PRO A 11 28.43 -16.40 1.25
N SER A 12 29.22 -15.44 0.77
CA SER A 12 29.07 -14.83 -0.55
C SER A 12 29.03 -15.94 -1.60
N ALA A 13 28.02 -15.92 -2.46
CA ALA A 13 27.87 -16.88 -3.54
C ALA A 13 29.15 -16.93 -4.38
N SER A 14 29.62 -18.15 -4.69
CA SER A 14 30.82 -18.35 -5.50
C SER A 14 30.64 -17.66 -6.87
N PRO A 15 31.62 -16.89 -7.37
CA PRO A 15 31.49 -16.19 -8.63
C PRO A 15 31.26 -17.19 -9.77
N SER A 16 30.24 -16.92 -10.59
CA SER A 16 29.95 -17.71 -11.79
C SER A 16 31.17 -17.77 -12.71
N PRO A 17 31.41 -18.92 -13.38
CA PRO A 17 32.50 -19.06 -14.34
C PRO A 17 32.41 -17.98 -15.43
N PRO A 18 33.56 -17.49 -15.96
CA PRO A 18 33.57 -16.44 -16.96
C PRO A 18 32.76 -16.88 -18.19
N PRO A 19 31.80 -16.05 -18.66
CA PRO A 19 30.89 -16.42 -19.73
C PRO A 19 31.66 -16.73 -21.02
N THR A 20 31.34 -17.85 -21.65
CA THR A 20 31.73 -18.13 -23.04
C THR A 20 31.08 -17.08 -23.95
N GLU A 21 31.87 -16.12 -24.47
CA GLU A 21 31.58 -14.86 -25.20
C GLU A 21 30.42 -14.78 -26.24
N ALA A 22 29.74 -15.89 -26.56
CA ALA A 22 28.64 -15.89 -27.54
C ALA A 22 27.26 -15.66 -26.91
N CYS A 23 27.11 -15.80 -25.60
CA CYS A 23 25.83 -15.77 -24.89
C CYS A 23 26.05 -15.11 -23.53
N ALA A 24 25.97 -13.78 -23.52
CA ALA A 24 26.03 -12.94 -22.33
C ALA A 24 24.84 -12.00 -22.41
N VAL A 25 23.86 -12.26 -21.56
CA VAL A 25 22.66 -11.45 -21.41
C VAL A 25 22.59 -11.04 -19.96
N GLU A 26 22.15 -9.81 -19.72
CA GLU A 26 22.00 -9.26 -18.38
C GLU A 26 20.60 -8.68 -18.24
N VAL A 27 19.92 -9.05 -17.16
CA VAL A 27 18.64 -8.49 -16.72
C VAL A 27 18.92 -7.66 -15.47
N MET A 28 18.41 -6.44 -15.43
CA MET A 28 18.48 -5.57 -14.26
C MET A 28 17.11 -4.98 -13.96
N ILE A 29 16.74 -4.93 -12.69
CA ILE A 29 15.54 -4.28 -12.19
C ILE A 29 15.92 -3.02 -11.45
N ASN A 30 15.33 -1.90 -11.84
CA ASN A 30 15.40 -0.65 -11.11
C ASN A 30 14.00 -0.25 -10.66
N CYS A 31 13.89 0.30 -9.45
CA CYS A 31 12.63 0.88 -8.95
C CYS A 31 12.83 2.37 -8.70
N THR A 32 12.00 3.20 -9.34
CA THR A 32 12.07 4.65 -9.20
C THR A 32 10.73 5.28 -8.81
N THR A 33 10.76 6.43 -8.15
CA THR A 33 9.57 7.21 -7.79
C THR A 33 9.84 8.72 -7.88
N GLU A 34 8.81 9.49 -8.20
CA GLU A 34 8.85 10.96 -8.13
C GLU A 34 8.61 11.49 -6.71
N SER A 35 8.25 10.61 -5.77
CA SER A 35 7.99 10.97 -4.37
C SER A 35 9.26 11.37 -3.62
N ALA A 36 9.08 12.02 -2.46
CA ALA A 36 10.19 12.46 -1.62
C ALA A 36 11.01 11.26 -1.12
N THR A 37 12.28 11.21 -1.52
CA THR A 37 13.27 10.20 -1.15
C THR A 37 14.43 10.84 -0.38
N PHE A 38 15.13 10.05 0.43
CA PHE A 38 16.37 10.50 1.06
C PHE A 38 17.36 10.92 -0.04
N PHE A 39 17.95 12.09 0.13
CA PHE A 39 18.86 12.71 -0.85
C PHE A 39 18.26 12.97 -2.24
N GLN A 40 16.93 12.88 -2.42
CA GLN A 40 16.26 13.02 -3.73
C GLN A 40 16.78 11.99 -4.75
N SER A 41 17.12 10.77 -4.29
CA SER A 41 17.61 9.72 -5.18
C SER A 41 16.57 9.27 -6.21
N GLY A 42 15.29 9.36 -5.84
CA GLY A 42 14.18 8.77 -6.59
C GLY A 42 14.15 7.24 -6.46
N ASP A 43 15.01 6.64 -5.65
CA ASP A 43 15.11 5.19 -5.47
C ASP A 43 14.04 4.70 -4.49
N CYS A 44 13.36 3.59 -4.81
CA CYS A 44 12.36 2.98 -3.95
C CYS A 44 12.94 2.49 -2.59
N ASN A 45 14.25 2.25 -2.51
CA ASN A 45 14.95 1.93 -1.26
C ASN A 45 15.03 3.13 -0.29
N ASP A 46 14.84 4.35 -0.79
CA ASP A 46 15.08 5.59 -0.06
C ASP A 46 13.79 6.37 0.22
N ILE A 47 12.60 5.78 0.04
CA ILE A 47 11.33 6.50 0.19
C ILE A 47 11.18 7.00 1.63
N ILE A 48 11.02 8.31 1.80
CA ILE A 48 10.80 8.92 3.11
C ILE A 48 9.34 8.67 3.52
N PRO A 49 9.08 8.15 4.72
CA PRO A 49 7.71 8.02 5.21
C PRO A 49 6.99 9.37 5.21
N ILE A 50 5.91 9.46 4.44
CA ILE A 50 5.07 10.64 4.39
C ILE A 50 4.28 10.70 5.71
N VAL A 51 4.65 11.64 6.58
CA VAL A 51 3.89 12.04 7.76
C VAL A 51 3.45 13.47 7.55
N THR A 52 2.42 13.64 6.72
CA THR A 52 1.89 14.97 6.41
C THR A 52 0.77 15.29 7.39
N ARG A 53 0.98 16.35 8.16
CA ARG A 53 -0.10 16.95 8.93
C ARG A 53 -1.04 17.65 7.96
N CYS A 54 -2.33 17.44 8.14
CA CYS A 54 -3.30 18.28 7.47
C CYS A 54 -3.24 19.68 8.10
N ASP A 55 -3.03 20.74 7.31
CA ASP A 55 -2.91 22.12 7.84
C ASP A 55 -4.20 22.95 7.67
N GLN A 56 -5.08 22.53 6.76
CA GLN A 56 -6.37 23.17 6.49
C GLN A 56 -7.47 22.13 6.43
N ARG A 57 -8.67 22.46 6.89
CA ARG A 57 -9.82 21.54 6.90
C ARG A 57 -9.97 20.86 5.53
N ALA A 58 -9.91 19.52 5.54
CA ALA A 58 -10.01 18.70 4.35
C ALA A 58 -11.37 18.89 3.67
N ASP A 59 -11.36 18.96 2.35
CA ASP A 59 -12.58 18.92 1.55
C ASP A 59 -12.97 17.47 1.27
N THR A 60 -11.97 16.62 1.03
CA THR A 60 -12.12 15.19 0.76
C THR A 60 -11.08 14.41 1.58
N MET A 61 -11.46 13.21 2.04
CA MET A 61 -10.54 12.31 2.75
C MET A 61 -10.77 10.87 2.28
N GLU A 62 -9.68 10.16 2.04
CA GLU A 62 -9.69 8.73 1.78
C GLU A 62 -9.30 7.98 3.04
N PHE A 63 -10.02 6.89 3.28
CA PHE A 63 -9.81 5.99 4.38
C PHE A 63 -9.62 4.57 3.86
N LYS A 64 -8.72 3.79 4.46
CA LYS A 64 -8.66 2.34 4.30
C LYS A 64 -9.43 1.68 5.44
N TYR A 65 -10.37 0.80 5.11
CA TYR A 65 -11.10 0.01 6.09
C TYR A 65 -10.27 -1.23 6.45
N ASN A 66 -9.70 -1.23 7.65
CA ASN A 66 -8.83 -2.30 8.13
C ASN A 66 -9.57 -3.39 8.93
N GLY A 67 -10.86 -3.16 9.25
CA GLY A 67 -11.56 -3.97 10.25
C GLY A 67 -10.94 -3.85 11.65
N GLY A 68 -11.29 -4.78 12.54
CA GLY A 68 -10.75 -4.83 13.89
C GLY A 68 -11.32 -3.79 14.86
N ASP A 69 -10.89 -3.87 16.12
CA ASP A 69 -11.52 -3.17 17.25
C ASP A 69 -10.88 -1.81 17.59
N CYS A 70 -11.45 -1.11 18.57
CA CYS A 70 -10.96 0.19 19.02
C CYS A 70 -9.56 0.16 19.65
N SER A 71 -9.07 -1.00 20.10
CA SER A 71 -7.72 -1.13 20.67
C SER A 71 -6.61 -0.90 19.64
N GLN A 72 -6.95 -1.00 18.36
CA GLN A 72 -6.05 -0.78 17.23
C GLN A 72 -5.96 0.70 16.84
N SER A 73 -6.72 1.58 17.49
CA SER A 73 -6.67 3.02 17.23
C SER A 73 -5.28 3.58 17.50
N TYR A 74 -4.84 4.44 16.59
CA TYR A 74 -3.56 5.11 16.65
C TYR A 74 -3.73 6.56 16.20
N THR A 75 -3.86 7.47 17.16
CA THR A 75 -3.99 8.90 16.90
C THR A 75 -3.35 9.67 18.05
N ILE A 76 -2.98 10.92 17.78
CA ILE A 76 -2.50 11.86 18.81
C ILE A 76 -3.57 12.90 19.17
N GLN A 77 -4.81 12.71 18.71
CA GLN A 77 -5.93 13.53 19.16
C GLN A 77 -6.15 13.38 20.67
N GLU A 78 -6.60 14.46 21.29
CA GLU A 78 -6.92 14.48 22.71
C GLU A 78 -8.18 13.62 22.99
N ASN A 79 -8.33 13.14 24.22
CA ASN A 79 -9.42 12.23 24.60
C ASN A 79 -10.83 12.82 24.43
N ASP A 80 -10.97 14.15 24.35
CA ASP A 80 -12.25 14.83 24.08
C ASP A 80 -12.51 15.03 22.58
N LYS A 81 -11.53 14.71 21.73
CA LYS A 81 -11.59 14.80 20.26
C LYS A 81 -11.71 13.45 19.59
N PHE A 82 -11.34 12.40 20.30
CA PHE A 82 -11.40 11.03 19.81
C PHE A 82 -12.09 10.12 20.82
N ALA A 83 -13.10 9.39 20.36
CA ALA A 83 -13.78 8.35 21.12
C ALA A 83 -14.18 7.19 20.21
N CYS A 84 -13.81 5.97 20.58
CA CYS A 84 -14.14 4.76 19.84
C CYS A 84 -14.85 3.77 20.76
N PHE A 85 -15.95 3.20 20.27
CA PHE A 85 -16.78 2.25 21.00
C PHE A 85 -16.98 1.00 20.15
N ASP A 86 -16.55 -0.15 20.67
CA ASP A 86 -16.92 -1.46 20.15
C ASP A 86 -18.22 -1.94 20.80
N TYR A 87 -19.09 -2.52 19.99
CA TYR A 87 -20.35 -3.11 20.43
C TYR A 87 -20.27 -4.62 20.32
N GLU A 88 -20.82 -5.31 21.32
CA GLU A 88 -21.09 -6.74 21.20
C GLU A 88 -22.22 -6.94 20.20
N TRP A 89 -22.04 -7.88 19.28
CA TRP A 89 -23.04 -8.20 18.28
C TRP A 89 -23.19 -9.71 18.08
N ASN A 90 -24.36 -10.09 17.59
CA ASN A 90 -24.71 -11.45 17.20
C ASN A 90 -25.44 -11.39 15.86
N ALA A 91 -24.77 -11.80 14.79
CA ALA A 91 -25.37 -11.85 13.47
C ALA A 91 -26.34 -13.03 13.34
N THR A 92 -27.24 -12.92 12.39
CA THR A 92 -28.29 -13.92 12.11
C THR A 92 -27.74 -15.27 11.66
N ASP A 93 -26.47 -15.33 11.22
CA ASP A 93 -25.74 -16.56 10.88
C ASP A 93 -25.04 -17.21 12.08
N GLY A 94 -25.16 -16.64 13.28
CA GLY A 94 -24.57 -17.13 14.50
C GLY A 94 -23.13 -16.66 14.75
N MET A 95 -22.59 -15.74 13.94
CA MET A 95 -21.34 -15.05 14.28
C MET A 95 -21.56 -14.10 15.46
N THR A 96 -20.67 -14.15 16.44
CA THR A 96 -20.67 -13.22 17.59
C THR A 96 -19.31 -12.57 17.72
N GLY A 97 -19.27 -11.28 18.01
CA GLY A 97 -18.03 -10.52 18.13
C GLY A 97 -18.18 -9.26 18.96
N SER A 98 -17.05 -8.60 19.22
CA SER A 98 -16.97 -7.25 19.77
C SER A 98 -16.16 -6.42 18.79
N GLY A 99 -16.79 -5.42 18.18
CA GLY A 99 -16.20 -4.66 17.08
C GLY A 99 -16.26 -5.39 15.72
N PRO A 100 -15.83 -4.74 14.64
CA PRO A 100 -15.83 -5.28 13.29
C PRO A 100 -14.83 -6.45 13.12
N PRO A 101 -15.14 -7.46 12.29
CA PRO A 101 -14.20 -8.54 12.01
C PRO A 101 -12.95 -8.01 11.28
N ALA A 102 -11.83 -8.74 11.39
CA ALA A 102 -10.57 -8.40 10.71
C ALA A 102 -10.53 -8.83 9.23
N THR A 103 -11.62 -9.36 8.69
CA THR A 103 -11.77 -9.82 7.30
C THR A 103 -13.24 -9.71 6.88
N GLY A 104 -13.49 -9.57 5.57
CA GLY A 104 -14.83 -9.59 4.99
C GLY A 104 -15.46 -8.20 4.82
N LEU A 105 -16.75 -8.19 4.49
CA LEU A 105 -17.51 -6.97 4.19
C LEU A 105 -18.11 -6.34 5.44
N ALA A 106 -18.21 -5.01 5.43
CA ALA A 106 -19.02 -4.25 6.38
C ALA A 106 -19.72 -3.10 5.66
N TYR A 107 -20.81 -2.61 6.26
CA TYR A 107 -21.49 -1.42 5.77
C TYR A 107 -21.06 -0.21 6.61
N LEU A 108 -20.46 0.79 5.97
CA LEU A 108 -19.90 1.96 6.64
C LEU A 108 -20.78 3.19 6.39
N LYS A 109 -20.94 4.01 7.43
CA LYS A 109 -21.60 5.30 7.32
C LYS A 109 -20.80 6.38 8.04
N LEU A 110 -20.28 7.33 7.27
CA LEU A 110 -19.48 8.45 7.76
C LEU A 110 -20.31 9.74 7.65
N VAL A 111 -20.52 10.43 8.77
CA VAL A 111 -21.39 11.62 8.86
C VAL A 111 -20.77 12.73 9.69
N ALA A 112 -21.31 13.95 9.59
CA ALA A 112 -20.98 15.02 10.51
C ALA A 112 -21.56 14.75 11.91
N GLU A 113 -20.79 14.99 12.97
CA GLU A 113 -21.25 14.74 14.36
C GLU A 113 -22.44 15.63 14.75
N LYS A 114 -22.44 16.90 14.32
CA LYS A 114 -23.48 17.87 14.71
C LYS A 114 -24.77 17.75 13.90
N ASP A 115 -24.71 17.14 12.73
CA ASP A 115 -25.83 16.99 11.79
C ASP A 115 -25.65 15.73 10.96
N GLU A 116 -26.18 14.60 11.45
CA GLU A 116 -26.05 13.30 10.78
C GLU A 116 -26.78 13.24 9.41
N SER A 117 -27.53 14.27 9.02
CA SER A 117 -28.07 14.38 7.67
C SER A 117 -27.00 14.77 6.64
N VAL A 118 -25.86 15.28 7.09
CA VAL A 118 -24.66 15.50 6.27
C VAL A 118 -23.86 14.21 6.22
N VAL A 119 -24.05 13.47 5.13
CA VAL A 119 -23.41 12.16 4.89
C VAL A 119 -22.21 12.34 3.97
N TYR A 120 -21.06 11.83 4.41
CA TYR A 120 -19.80 11.84 3.68
C TYR A 120 -19.55 10.55 2.92
N PHE A 121 -19.98 9.41 3.49
CA PHE A 121 -19.94 8.09 2.88
C PHE A 121 -21.07 7.21 3.44
N ASP A 122 -21.65 6.35 2.60
CA ASP A 122 -22.73 5.41 2.95
C ASP A 122 -22.68 4.22 1.98
N GLY A 123 -22.07 3.10 2.38
CA GLY A 123 -21.86 1.97 1.48
C GLY A 123 -21.12 0.78 2.07
N GLU A 124 -21.11 -0.34 1.32
CA GLU A 124 -20.35 -1.55 1.65
C GLU A 124 -18.87 -1.36 1.28
N VAL A 125 -17.99 -1.87 2.15
CA VAL A 125 -16.53 -1.85 1.97
C VAL A 125 -15.94 -3.15 2.50
N GLU A 126 -15.05 -3.79 1.74
CA GLU A 126 -14.33 -4.98 2.22
C GLU A 126 -13.10 -4.58 3.04
N VAL A 127 -12.71 -5.40 4.02
CA VAL A 127 -11.46 -5.18 4.75
C VAL A 127 -10.28 -5.18 3.78
N GLY A 128 -9.48 -4.12 3.83
CA GLY A 128 -8.38 -3.83 2.91
C GLY A 128 -8.73 -2.73 1.91
N GLU A 129 -10.02 -2.52 1.62
CA GLU A 129 -10.43 -1.56 0.60
C GLU A 129 -10.43 -0.11 1.11
N ALA A 130 -10.16 0.81 0.18
CA ALA A 130 -10.27 2.24 0.39
C ALA A 130 -11.69 2.75 0.11
N PHE A 131 -12.11 3.76 0.86
CA PHE A 131 -13.35 4.49 0.64
C PHE A 131 -13.13 6.00 0.81
N ASN A 132 -13.85 6.78 0.00
CA ASN A 132 -13.73 8.24 0.01
C ASN A 132 -14.89 8.87 0.77
N GLY A 133 -14.57 9.66 1.79
CA GLY A 133 -15.51 10.60 2.37
C GLY A 133 -15.56 11.86 1.52
N THR A 134 -16.68 12.03 0.81
CA THR A 134 -17.18 13.18 0.02
C THR A 134 -16.22 13.94 -0.92
N ASP A 135 -16.72 14.25 -2.13
CA ASP A 135 -16.17 15.24 -3.09
C ASP A 135 -17.03 16.53 -3.22
N SER A 136 -18.13 16.65 -2.46
CA SER A 136 -19.19 17.65 -2.73
C SER A 136 -19.58 18.52 -1.54
N VAL A 137 -19.34 18.05 -0.33
CA VAL A 137 -19.57 18.79 0.91
C VAL A 137 -18.30 18.76 1.73
N LYS A 138 -17.90 19.93 2.24
CA LYS A 138 -16.72 20.05 3.10
C LYS A 138 -16.94 19.32 4.42
N PHE A 139 -15.91 18.65 4.92
CA PHE A 139 -15.96 18.06 6.25
C PHE A 139 -16.26 19.09 7.32
N GLU A 140 -17.09 18.71 8.27
CA GLU A 140 -17.26 19.44 9.51
C GLU A 140 -16.05 19.22 10.44
N ALA A 141 -16.03 19.89 11.59
CA ALA A 141 -14.90 19.78 12.50
C ALA A 141 -14.81 18.38 13.11
N ASP A 142 -15.96 17.77 13.32
CA ASP A 142 -16.15 16.53 14.03
C ASP A 142 -16.97 15.59 13.13
N SER A 143 -16.50 14.35 12.99
CA SER A 143 -17.18 13.32 12.21
C SER A 143 -17.41 12.06 13.03
N VAL A 144 -18.40 11.29 12.61
CA VAL A 144 -18.75 10.01 13.21
C VAL A 144 -18.76 8.94 12.12
N LEU A 145 -17.94 7.91 12.32
CA LEU A 145 -17.97 6.69 11.54
C LEU A 145 -18.78 5.63 12.30
N TYR A 146 -19.81 5.13 11.65
CA TYR A 146 -20.58 3.97 12.06
C TYR A 146 -20.18 2.78 11.20
N VAL A 147 -19.96 1.62 11.83
CA VAL A 147 -19.64 0.36 11.16
C VAL A 147 -20.71 -0.65 11.50
N TYR A 148 -21.44 -1.11 10.48
CA TYR A 148 -22.52 -2.08 10.60
C TYR A 148 -22.15 -3.41 9.95
N TYR A 149 -22.71 -4.49 10.47
CA TYR A 149 -22.57 -5.82 9.88
C TYR A 149 -23.27 -5.92 8.51
N ASP A 150 -24.37 -5.19 8.35
CA ASP A 150 -25.29 -5.33 7.21
C ASP A 150 -25.72 -3.98 6.64
N GLU A 151 -26.09 -3.97 5.35
CA GLU A 151 -26.62 -2.80 4.63
C GLU A 151 -27.89 -2.21 5.26
N GLY A 152 -28.70 -3.05 5.93
CA GLY A 152 -29.87 -2.60 6.66
C GLY A 152 -29.55 -1.77 7.91
N GLN A 153 -28.26 -1.63 8.25
CA GLN A 153 -27.76 -0.92 9.44
C GLN A 153 -28.39 -1.45 10.73
N THR A 154 -28.71 -2.76 10.78
CA THR A 154 -29.45 -3.36 11.89
C THR A 154 -28.55 -3.79 13.04
N VAL A 155 -27.29 -4.11 12.74
CA VAL A 155 -26.29 -4.55 13.72
C VAL A 155 -25.10 -3.60 13.71
N LEU A 156 -25.07 -2.67 14.66
CA LEU A 156 -23.93 -1.76 14.87
C LEU A 156 -22.78 -2.51 15.55
N MET A 157 -21.61 -2.51 14.91
CA MET A 157 -20.39 -3.16 15.43
C MET A 157 -19.42 -2.15 16.05
N GLN A 158 -19.30 -0.95 15.47
CA GLN A 158 -18.39 0.09 15.97
C GLN A 158 -18.95 1.50 15.75
N LYS A 159 -18.70 2.39 16.70
CA LYS A 159 -18.89 3.83 16.55
C LYS A 159 -17.59 4.55 16.85
N VAL A 160 -17.14 5.40 15.94
CA VAL A 160 -15.91 6.18 16.07
C VAL A 160 -16.21 7.65 15.88
N ASN A 161 -15.91 8.47 16.88
CA ASN A 161 -15.98 9.92 16.82
C ASN A 161 -14.56 10.43 16.76
N PHE A 162 -14.26 11.28 15.80
CA PHE A 162 -12.93 11.83 15.63
C PHE A 162 -13.02 13.22 15.01
N HIS A 163 -12.04 14.05 15.33
CA HIS A 163 -11.98 15.40 14.81
C HIS A 163 -11.37 15.37 13.41
N THR A 164 -12.14 15.78 12.42
CA THR A 164 -11.74 15.85 11.01
C THR A 164 -11.18 17.21 10.61
N SER A 165 -11.22 18.18 11.53
CA SER A 165 -10.54 19.43 11.32
C SER A 165 -9.03 19.29 11.56
N CYS A 166 -8.30 19.70 10.53
CA CYS A 166 -6.84 19.68 10.43
C CYS A 166 -6.14 20.60 11.44
N SER A 167 -6.88 21.46 12.15
CA SER A 167 -6.34 22.23 13.27
C SER A 167 -6.11 21.40 14.54
N GLN A 168 -6.51 20.13 14.56
CA GLN A 168 -6.37 19.22 15.71
C GLN A 168 -5.65 17.93 15.32
N ASN A 169 -4.42 18.05 14.82
CA ASN A 169 -3.50 16.91 14.72
C ASN A 169 -4.06 15.72 13.91
N LEU A 170 -4.65 15.98 12.74
CA LEU A 170 -5.00 14.94 11.78
C LEU A 170 -3.80 14.70 10.84
N PHE A 171 -3.32 13.46 10.80
CA PHE A 171 -2.20 13.04 9.99
C PHE A 171 -2.60 11.90 9.06
N LEU A 172 -1.91 11.81 7.93
CA LEU A 172 -1.87 10.55 7.19
C LEU A 172 -1.46 9.41 8.13
N LYS A 173 -2.11 8.25 7.95
CA LYS A 173 -1.92 7.01 8.71
C LYS A 173 -2.52 7.00 10.11
N ASP A 174 -3.16 8.09 10.56
CA ASP A 174 -3.95 8.05 11.78
C ASP A 174 -5.03 6.97 11.64
N ARG A 175 -5.16 6.15 12.69
CA ARG A 175 -6.11 5.04 12.77
C ARG A 175 -7.16 5.34 13.83
N TYR A 176 -8.41 5.33 13.40
CA TYR A 176 -9.60 5.59 14.21
C TYR A 176 -10.44 4.31 14.23
N GLY A 177 -10.20 3.44 15.22
CA GLY A 177 -10.78 2.09 15.26
C GLY A 177 -10.42 1.28 14.02
N SER A 178 -11.45 0.89 13.28
CA SER A 178 -11.35 0.09 12.06
C SER A 178 -10.99 0.86 10.78
N ALA A 179 -10.93 2.19 10.81
CA ALA A 179 -10.58 3.01 9.64
C ALA A 179 -9.23 3.71 9.82
N GLN A 180 -8.47 3.86 8.75
CA GLN A 180 -7.21 4.60 8.73
C GLN A 180 -7.23 5.66 7.63
N VAL A 181 -6.76 6.88 7.92
CA VAL A 181 -6.65 7.95 6.93
C VAL A 181 -5.49 7.65 5.97
N THR A 182 -5.78 7.44 4.69
CA THR A 182 -4.78 7.13 3.66
C THR A 182 -4.56 8.27 2.68
N GLY A 183 -5.49 9.20 2.58
CA GLY A 183 -5.35 10.38 1.73
C GLY A 183 -6.27 11.53 2.13
N PHE A 184 -5.95 12.75 1.71
CA PHE A 184 -6.87 13.87 1.80
C PHE A 184 -6.51 14.98 0.80
N ASN A 185 -7.50 15.80 0.48
CA ASN A 185 -7.34 17.08 -0.21
C ASN A 185 -7.78 18.22 0.71
N THR A 186 -7.08 19.35 0.67
CA THR A 186 -7.43 20.54 1.44
C THR A 186 -7.97 21.67 0.57
N ALA A 187 -8.85 22.49 1.15
CA ALA A 187 -9.56 23.50 0.40
C ALA A 187 -8.66 24.52 -0.30
N GLY A 188 -8.79 24.61 -1.62
CA GLY A 188 -8.03 25.54 -2.45
C GLY A 188 -6.66 25.03 -2.88
N GLU A 189 -6.31 23.80 -2.52
CA GLU A 189 -5.13 23.10 -3.05
C GLU A 189 -5.59 22.07 -4.08
N ALA A 190 -4.88 21.98 -5.20
CA ALA A 190 -5.16 20.97 -6.23
C ALA A 190 -4.45 19.63 -5.95
N ASN A 191 -3.77 19.52 -4.80
CA ASN A 191 -2.82 18.45 -4.54
C ASN A 191 -3.46 17.43 -3.60
N TRP A 192 -3.75 16.26 -4.16
CA TRP A 192 -4.03 15.06 -3.39
C TRP A 192 -2.78 14.65 -2.61
N ILE A 193 -2.91 14.50 -1.29
CA ILE A 193 -1.83 14.02 -0.43
C ILE A 193 -2.22 12.62 0.02
N SER A 194 -1.39 11.63 -0.30
CA SER A 194 -1.68 10.21 -0.03
C SER A 194 -0.52 9.48 0.62
N CYS A 195 -0.83 8.36 1.27
CA CYS A 195 0.11 7.34 1.70
C CYS A 195 0.55 6.43 0.55
N PHE A 196 -0.16 6.43 -0.57
CA PHE A 196 0.21 5.62 -1.72
C PHE A 196 1.23 6.37 -2.57
N VAL A 197 2.32 5.68 -2.89
CA VAL A 197 3.41 6.23 -3.69
C VAL A 197 3.42 5.54 -5.04
N ASP A 198 3.19 6.31 -6.10
CA ASP A 198 3.41 5.84 -7.47
C ASP A 198 4.92 5.64 -7.70
N ALA A 199 5.27 4.46 -8.18
CA ALA A 199 6.62 4.09 -8.56
C ALA A 199 6.63 3.38 -9.91
N THR A 200 7.81 3.26 -10.50
CA THR A 200 8.03 2.59 -11.78
C THR A 200 9.10 1.53 -11.60
N LEU A 201 8.78 0.30 -12.01
CA LEU A 201 9.75 -0.77 -12.20
C LEU A 201 10.26 -0.73 -13.62
N ASP A 202 11.54 -0.41 -13.78
CA ASP A 202 12.24 -0.44 -15.04
C ASP A 202 13.08 -1.72 -15.11
N VAL A 203 12.63 -2.66 -15.95
CA VAL A 203 13.38 -3.88 -16.23
C VAL A 203 14.17 -3.68 -17.52
N VAL A 204 15.50 -3.70 -17.41
CA VAL A 204 16.44 -3.49 -18.51
C VAL A 204 17.09 -4.82 -18.88
N ILE A 205 17.11 -5.12 -20.17
CA ILE A 205 17.71 -6.31 -20.75
C ILE A 205 18.84 -5.87 -21.68
N SER A 206 20.07 -6.25 -21.36
CA SER A 206 21.29 -5.86 -22.09
C SER A 206 21.95 -7.03 -22.80
N ASN A 207 22.43 -6.78 -24.03
CA ASN A 207 23.23 -7.73 -24.79
C ASN A 207 24.72 -7.47 -24.64
N GLU A 208 25.33 -8.13 -23.65
CA GLU A 208 26.77 -8.09 -23.40
C GLU A 208 27.55 -9.09 -24.28
N GLY A 209 26.85 -9.87 -25.11
CA GLY A 209 27.42 -10.85 -26.01
C GLY A 209 27.91 -10.25 -27.32
N SER A 210 28.59 -11.09 -28.11
CA SER A 210 29.11 -10.72 -29.43
C SER A 210 28.13 -10.96 -30.59
N SER A 211 26.97 -11.56 -30.34
CA SER A 211 25.96 -11.92 -31.35
C SER A 211 24.57 -11.40 -30.98
N PRO A 212 23.71 -11.02 -31.94
CA PRO A 212 22.33 -10.65 -31.64
C PRO A 212 21.57 -11.84 -31.06
N TYR A 213 20.69 -11.59 -30.08
CA TYR A 213 19.75 -12.59 -29.60
C TYR A 213 18.32 -12.16 -29.85
N THR A 214 17.44 -13.14 -29.83
CA THR A 214 16.00 -12.99 -29.92
C THR A 214 15.39 -13.41 -28.60
N ILE A 215 14.74 -12.49 -27.91
CA ILE A 215 14.00 -12.78 -26.68
C ILE A 215 12.79 -13.64 -27.06
N VAL A 216 12.65 -14.79 -26.39
CA VAL A 216 11.58 -15.78 -26.63
C VAL A 216 10.70 -15.97 -25.40
N GLU A 217 11.16 -15.55 -24.23
CA GLU A 217 10.39 -15.56 -22.98
C GLU A 217 10.86 -14.37 -22.15
N PHE A 218 9.93 -13.60 -21.60
CA PHE A 218 10.25 -12.53 -20.67
C PHE A 218 9.09 -12.32 -19.71
N THR A 219 9.33 -12.64 -18.43
CA THR A 219 8.33 -12.51 -17.37
C THR A 219 8.88 -11.60 -16.29
N SER A 220 8.02 -10.76 -15.73
CA SER A 220 8.31 -10.05 -14.49
C SER A 220 7.22 -10.33 -13.47
N SER A 221 7.56 -10.27 -12.19
CA SER A 221 6.58 -10.29 -11.12
C SER A 221 6.92 -9.28 -10.04
N PHE A 222 5.87 -8.76 -9.42
CA PHE A 222 5.94 -7.85 -8.29
C PHE A 222 5.13 -8.45 -7.15
N THR A 223 5.69 -8.42 -5.94
CA THR A 223 5.07 -8.97 -4.74
C THR A 223 4.96 -7.89 -3.66
N SER A 224 3.77 -7.75 -3.08
CA SER A 224 3.47 -6.99 -1.86
C SER A 224 2.71 -7.88 -0.86
N GLU A 225 2.61 -7.47 0.41
CA GLU A 225 1.80 -8.19 1.41
C GLU A 225 0.30 -8.12 1.09
N GLU A 226 -0.16 -7.01 0.50
CA GLU A 226 -1.57 -6.76 0.20
C GLU A 226 -2.05 -7.48 -1.06
N ASP A 227 -1.33 -7.32 -2.17
CA ASP A 227 -1.75 -7.87 -3.47
C ASP A 227 -1.22 -9.28 -3.74
N GLY A 228 -0.30 -9.76 -2.89
CA GLY A 228 0.47 -10.98 -3.16
C GLY A 228 1.36 -10.79 -4.40
N THR A 229 1.61 -11.87 -5.14
CA THR A 229 2.47 -11.84 -6.33
C THR A 229 1.66 -11.63 -7.61
N VAL A 230 1.89 -10.51 -8.29
CA VAL A 230 1.36 -10.22 -9.64
C VAL A 230 2.43 -10.54 -10.66
N THR A 231 2.14 -11.44 -11.60
CA THR A 231 3.07 -11.85 -12.68
C THR A 231 2.57 -11.38 -14.04
N ASP A 232 3.45 -10.76 -14.83
CA ASP A 232 3.18 -10.29 -16.18
C ASP A 232 4.10 -10.94 -17.22
N ASP A 233 3.52 -11.35 -18.34
CA ASP A 233 4.27 -11.65 -19.56
C ASP A 233 4.62 -10.32 -20.25
N CYS A 234 5.91 -10.00 -20.25
CA CYS A 234 6.43 -8.73 -20.74
C CYS A 234 6.90 -8.79 -22.19
N LEU A 235 6.81 -9.96 -22.84
CA LEU A 235 7.32 -10.15 -24.20
C LEU A 235 6.63 -9.22 -25.22
N ASP A 236 5.30 -9.08 -25.12
CA ASP A 236 4.51 -8.22 -26.01
C ASP A 236 4.68 -6.72 -25.75
N ASN A 237 5.20 -6.35 -24.57
CA ASN A 237 5.41 -4.95 -24.17
C ASN A 237 6.78 -4.41 -24.59
N LEU A 238 7.65 -5.25 -25.17
CA LEU A 238 8.98 -4.83 -25.60
C LEU A 238 8.92 -3.90 -26.83
N PRO A 239 9.61 -2.75 -26.82
CA PRO A 239 9.61 -1.82 -27.95
C PRO A 239 10.10 -2.47 -29.25
N GLY A 240 9.26 -2.45 -30.28
CA GLY A 240 9.55 -3.06 -31.58
C GLY A 240 9.05 -4.50 -31.74
N GLY A 241 8.44 -5.08 -30.71
CA GLY A 241 7.63 -6.30 -30.81
C GLY A 241 6.29 -5.94 -31.47
N GLY A 242 6.21 -6.04 -32.79
CA GLY A 242 4.95 -5.85 -33.51
C GLY A 242 4.00 -7.02 -33.26
N GLY A 243 3.37 -7.08 -32.07
CA GLY A 243 2.34 -8.04 -31.67
C GLY A 243 2.69 -9.51 -31.90
N ALA A 244 3.06 -10.25 -30.85
CA ALA A 244 3.50 -11.65 -30.89
C ALA A 244 4.89 -11.89 -31.54
N GLY A 245 5.68 -10.83 -31.74
CA GLY A 245 6.99 -10.89 -32.37
C GLY A 245 8.13 -10.81 -31.35
N ASN A 246 8.77 -11.93 -31.10
CA ASN A 246 10.17 -12.09 -30.68
C ASN A 246 11.03 -10.81 -30.87
N ALA A 247 11.50 -10.19 -29.78
CA ALA A 247 12.31 -8.98 -29.83
C ALA A 247 13.79 -9.30 -30.07
N VAL A 248 14.39 -8.72 -31.11
CA VAL A 248 15.83 -8.87 -31.38
C VAL A 248 16.62 -7.77 -30.67
N VAL A 249 17.67 -8.14 -29.94
CA VAL A 249 18.60 -7.22 -29.27
C VAL A 249 20.00 -7.40 -29.86
N PRO A 250 20.51 -6.43 -30.63
CA PRO A 250 21.88 -6.49 -31.15
C PRO A 250 22.94 -6.38 -30.04
N PRO A 251 24.18 -6.83 -30.28
CA PRO A 251 25.30 -6.66 -29.35
C PRO A 251 25.47 -5.21 -28.89
N GLY A 252 25.69 -5.00 -27.59
CA GLY A 252 25.86 -3.70 -26.95
C GLY A 252 24.61 -2.81 -26.99
N ASN A 253 23.42 -3.37 -27.26
CA ASN A 253 22.15 -2.65 -27.16
C ASN A 253 21.33 -3.21 -26.00
N GLU A 254 20.35 -2.40 -25.60
CA GLU A 254 19.41 -2.72 -24.51
C GLU A 254 17.96 -2.64 -25.00
N LYS A 255 17.09 -3.30 -24.24
CA LYS A 255 15.64 -3.14 -24.29
C LYS A 255 15.13 -2.96 -22.87
N SER A 256 14.08 -2.18 -22.68
CA SER A 256 13.45 -2.02 -21.38
C SER A 256 11.93 -2.13 -21.45
N VAL A 257 11.35 -2.54 -20.34
CA VAL A 257 9.91 -2.43 -20.05
C VAL A 257 9.77 -1.68 -18.73
N SER A 258 8.96 -0.64 -18.75
CA SER A 258 8.61 0.15 -17.57
C SER A 258 7.21 -0.21 -17.13
N LYS A 259 7.05 -0.60 -15.86
CA LYS A 259 5.77 -0.98 -15.27
C LYS A 259 5.43 -0.03 -14.12
N PRO A 260 4.30 0.69 -14.17
CA PRO A 260 3.84 1.45 -13.02
C PRO A 260 3.40 0.49 -11.91
N ILE A 261 3.77 0.81 -10.68
CA ILE A 261 3.35 0.13 -9.46
C ILE A 261 2.93 1.16 -8.41
N VAL A 262 2.11 0.75 -7.45
CA VAL A 262 1.69 1.58 -6.33
C VAL A 262 2.24 0.93 -5.06
N LEU A 263 2.95 1.72 -4.26
CA LEU A 263 3.49 1.28 -2.97
C LEU A 263 2.57 1.75 -1.85
N ASP A 264 2.04 0.81 -1.07
CA ASP A 264 1.32 1.11 0.16
C ASP A 264 2.31 1.50 1.27
N MET A 265 2.38 2.80 1.59
CA MET A 265 3.23 3.29 2.67
C MET A 265 2.52 3.34 4.03
N THR A 266 1.27 2.86 4.14
CA THR A 266 0.49 2.83 5.39
C THR A 266 1.04 1.78 6.36
N VAL A 267 1.58 0.69 5.83
CA VAL A 267 2.22 -0.40 6.58
C VAL A 267 3.67 -0.53 6.13
N ARG A 268 4.57 -0.88 7.06
CA ARG A 268 5.94 -1.25 6.71
C ARG A 268 5.93 -2.69 6.25
N GLN A 269 6.37 -2.93 5.02
CA GLN A 269 6.37 -4.25 4.39
C GLN A 269 7.57 -4.41 3.45
N ASP A 270 7.89 -5.67 3.18
CA ASP A 270 8.89 -6.05 2.19
C ASP A 270 8.23 -6.12 0.81
N TYR A 271 8.86 -5.47 -0.16
CA TYR A 271 8.51 -5.55 -1.57
C TYR A 271 9.57 -6.37 -2.30
N SER A 272 9.14 -7.17 -3.28
CA SER A 272 10.06 -7.89 -4.16
C SER A 272 9.60 -7.78 -5.61
N ALA A 273 10.55 -7.48 -6.49
CA ALA A 273 10.38 -7.55 -7.93
C ALA A 273 11.36 -8.58 -8.49
N THR A 274 10.88 -9.47 -9.35
CA THR A 274 11.73 -10.46 -10.04
C THR A 274 11.50 -10.36 -11.53
N ALA A 275 12.55 -10.59 -12.30
CA ALA A 275 12.50 -10.63 -13.75
C ALA A 275 13.27 -11.85 -14.23
N TYR A 276 12.71 -12.54 -15.22
CA TYR A 276 13.34 -13.68 -15.86
C TYR A 276 13.21 -13.54 -17.37
N MET A 277 14.31 -13.82 -18.08
CA MET A 277 14.35 -13.74 -19.52
C MET A 277 15.04 -14.97 -20.11
N LYS A 278 14.51 -15.42 -21.25
CA LYS A 278 15.11 -16.43 -22.12
C LYS A 278 15.26 -15.84 -23.51
N ALA A 279 16.45 -15.99 -24.09
CA ALA A 279 16.75 -15.57 -25.45
C ALA A 279 17.48 -16.66 -26.24
N VAL A 280 17.41 -16.57 -27.57
CA VAL A 280 18.10 -17.48 -28.50
C VAL A 280 19.05 -16.67 -29.38
N ALA A 281 20.32 -17.07 -29.44
CA ALA A 281 21.29 -16.42 -30.33
C ALA A 281 20.90 -16.63 -31.81
N THR A 282 21.01 -15.59 -32.64
CA THR A 282 20.59 -15.67 -34.06
C THR A 282 21.49 -16.58 -34.93
N ASN A 283 22.66 -16.96 -34.44
CA ASN A 283 23.64 -17.77 -35.17
C ASN A 283 23.64 -19.27 -34.80
N GLY A 284 22.74 -19.73 -33.92
CA GLY A 284 22.60 -21.14 -33.55
C GLY A 284 21.81 -21.33 -32.25
N ASP A 285 21.41 -22.57 -31.96
CA ASP A 285 20.51 -23.01 -30.88
C ASP A 285 20.97 -22.72 -29.43
N LYS A 286 21.88 -21.77 -29.22
CA LYS A 286 22.30 -21.34 -27.88
C LYS A 286 21.17 -20.55 -27.23
N ILE A 287 20.67 -21.11 -26.15
CA ILE A 287 19.72 -20.48 -25.25
C ILE A 287 20.53 -19.70 -24.21
N CYS A 288 20.17 -18.44 -24.03
CA CYS A 288 20.67 -17.54 -22.99
C CYS A 288 19.54 -17.30 -22.00
N GLU A 289 19.82 -17.44 -20.72
CA GLU A 289 18.86 -17.22 -19.64
C GLU A 289 19.52 -16.33 -18.60
N ASP A 290 18.76 -15.39 -18.07
CA ASP A 290 19.17 -14.59 -16.93
C ASP A 290 17.96 -14.16 -16.12
N SER A 291 18.19 -13.83 -14.85
CA SER A 291 17.17 -13.39 -13.92
C SER A 291 17.74 -12.44 -12.91
N ASP A 292 16.93 -11.47 -12.49
CA ASP A 292 17.26 -10.54 -11.43
C ASP A 292 16.14 -10.50 -10.38
N GLU A 293 16.53 -10.17 -9.15
CA GLU A 293 15.64 -9.98 -8.02
C GLU A 293 16.03 -8.69 -7.29
N HIS A 294 15.07 -7.79 -7.15
CA HIS A 294 15.20 -6.57 -6.38
C HIS A 294 14.22 -6.61 -5.21
N THR A 295 14.76 -6.64 -3.99
CA THR A 295 13.98 -6.58 -2.75
C THR A 295 14.27 -5.30 -2.00
N TRP A 296 13.23 -4.65 -1.49
CA TRP A 296 13.37 -3.45 -0.67
C TRP A 296 12.28 -3.40 0.39
N GLU A 297 12.55 -2.68 1.47
CA GLU A 297 11.58 -2.45 2.53
C GLU A 297 11.11 -1.00 2.44
N ALA A 298 9.80 -0.80 2.36
CA ALA A 298 9.22 0.53 2.33
C ALA A 298 7.98 0.60 3.21
N GLY A 299 7.46 1.81 3.38
CA GLY A 299 6.40 2.09 4.34
C GLY A 299 6.94 2.60 5.68
N ASN A 300 6.03 3.14 6.48
CA ASN A 300 6.44 3.77 7.74
C ASN A 300 6.62 2.72 8.83
N PRO A 301 7.76 2.64 9.55
CA PRO A 301 7.74 1.98 10.85
C PRO A 301 6.64 2.58 11.71
N GLY A 302 6.06 1.77 12.61
CA GLY A 302 5.09 2.25 13.60
C GLY A 302 5.57 3.57 14.22
N ASN A 303 4.68 4.56 14.20
CA ASN A 303 4.96 5.97 14.51
C ASN A 303 5.85 6.15 15.76
N ILE A 304 6.84 7.05 15.64
CA ILE A 304 7.77 7.45 16.73
C ILE A 304 7.05 8.32 17.78
N ILE A 305 5.87 8.84 17.46
CA ILE A 305 5.08 9.72 18.32
C ILE A 305 4.16 8.86 19.18
N GLN A 306 4.39 8.80 20.49
CA GLN A 306 3.52 8.06 21.41
C GLN A 306 2.04 8.39 21.15
N SER A 307 1.25 7.37 20.83
CA SER A 307 -0.19 7.50 20.67
C SER A 307 -0.86 7.90 21.98
N THR A 308 -1.97 8.64 21.87
CA THR A 308 -2.89 8.76 22.98
C THR A 308 -3.61 7.41 23.09
N PRO A 309 -3.47 6.65 24.21
CA PRO A 309 -4.22 5.41 24.35
C PRO A 309 -5.72 5.73 24.29
N PRO A 310 -6.52 4.94 23.54
CA PRO A 310 -7.95 5.18 23.43
C PRO A 310 -8.58 5.20 24.82
N PRO A 311 -9.53 6.11 25.10
CA PRO A 311 -10.33 6.01 26.31
C PRO A 311 -11.12 4.70 26.26
N THR A 312 -10.64 3.67 26.95
CA THR A 312 -11.35 2.40 27.11
C THR A 312 -12.52 2.62 28.07
N LEU A 313 -13.59 3.21 27.56
CA LEU A 313 -14.88 3.22 28.23
C LEU A 313 -15.67 2.05 27.68
N SER A 314 -15.67 0.93 28.39
CA SER A 314 -16.67 -0.11 28.17
C SER A 314 -18.04 0.55 28.27
N PRO A 315 -18.92 0.43 27.26
CA PRO A 315 -20.25 1.00 27.37
C PRO A 315 -20.93 0.41 28.60
N SER A 316 -21.22 1.25 29.61
CA SER A 316 -22.00 0.79 30.75
C SER A 316 -23.38 0.44 30.20
N THR A 317 -23.77 -0.82 30.28
CA THR A 317 -25.05 -1.39 29.83
C THR A 317 -26.28 -0.85 30.58
N SER A 318 -26.20 0.33 31.17
CA SER A 318 -27.24 0.95 31.97
C SER A 318 -27.79 2.21 31.31
N ALA A 319 -28.63 2.05 30.29
CA ALA A 319 -29.72 2.98 30.02
C ALA A 319 -30.93 2.25 29.39
N PRO A 320 -32.16 2.51 29.88
CA PRO A 320 -33.36 1.80 29.47
C PRO A 320 -33.89 2.30 28.13
N ILE A 321 -34.35 1.36 27.30
CA ILE A 321 -35.11 1.62 26.07
C ILE A 321 -36.45 2.30 26.46
N PRO A 322 -36.84 3.43 25.85
CA PRO A 322 -38.17 4.03 26.02
C PRO A 322 -39.30 3.20 25.41
#